data_AF-A0A2D8HXW4-F1
#
_entry.id   AF-A0A2D8HXW4-F1
#
_cell.length_a   1.000
_cell.length_b   1.000
_cell.length_c   1.000
_cell.angle_alpha   90.00
_cell.angle_beta   90.00
_cell.angle_gamma   90.00
#
_symmetry.space_group_name_H-M   'P 1'
#
loop_
_entity.id
_entity.type
_entity.pdbx_description
1 polymer ?
#
loop_
_entity_poly.entity_id
_entity_poly.type
_entity_poly.pdbx_seq_one_letter_code
_entity_poly.pdbx_strand_id
1 'polypeptide(L)'
;MTIKGDIERDVRTKQRGLRLRAGDVVWRGVTMVQIKNINNSEVMYQEIDTGIESKIERRDFLSVSVVKVPMPDGTPTELLDRAWAVLSTKGLPRNFRVTAGRRFLRQAKTQEERSKIQGWLYAVRMEREPKR
;
A
#
# COMPACT_ATOMS: atom_id res chain seq x y z
N MET A 1 16.05 23.63 13.15
CA MET A 1 15.56 22.64 12.16
C MET A 1 14.33 21.98 12.75
N THR A 2 13.21 21.96 12.04
CA THR A 2 11.94 21.39 12.52
C THR A 2 11.77 19.96 12.04
N ILE A 3 11.32 19.07 12.92
CA ILE A 3 11.02 17.64 12.66
C ILE A 3 10.16 17.46 11.40
N LYS A 4 9.28 18.43 11.11
CA LYS A 4 8.47 18.47 9.88
C LYS A 4 9.32 18.55 8.60
N GLY A 5 10.38 19.35 8.59
CA GLY A 5 11.28 19.50 7.45
C GLY A 5 12.09 18.23 7.17
N ASP A 6 12.48 17.50 8.22
CA ASP A 6 13.20 16.23 8.07
C ASP A 6 12.29 15.12 7.57
N ILE A 7 11.03 15.05 8.04
CA ILE A 7 10.03 14.10 7.51
C ILE A 7 9.71 14.41 6.04
N GLU A 8 9.49 15.67 5.68
CA GLU A 8 9.24 16.07 4.29
C GLU A 8 10.45 15.78 3.39
N ARG A 9 11.67 15.99 3.90
CA ARG A 9 12.91 15.66 3.18
C ARG A 9 13.06 14.16 3.01
N ASP A 10 12.81 13.35 4.04
CA ASP A 10 13.00 11.90 4.00
C ASP A 10 11.93 11.21 3.12
N VAL A 11 10.68 11.70 3.15
CA VAL A 11 9.62 11.29 2.22
C VAL A 11 9.95 11.69 0.79
N ARG A 12 10.40 12.94 0.55
CA ARG A 12 10.86 13.38 -0.79
C ARG A 12 12.08 12.59 -1.26
N THR A 13 12.97 12.17 -0.37
CA THR A 13 14.17 11.40 -0.71
C THR A 13 13.79 9.97 -1.10
N LYS A 14 12.86 9.34 -0.39
CA LYS A 14 12.27 8.04 -0.78
C LYS A 14 11.46 8.13 -2.08
N GLN A 15 10.83 9.28 -2.37
CA GLN A 15 10.17 9.55 -3.66
C GLN A 15 11.18 9.82 -4.80
N ARG A 16 12.30 10.50 -4.53
CA ARG A 16 13.42 10.75 -5.46
C ARG A 16 14.20 9.45 -5.71
N GLY A 17 13.62 8.59 -6.54
CA GLY A 17 14.17 7.27 -6.86
C GLY A 17 13.09 6.22 -7.09
N LEU A 18 11.84 6.53 -6.72
CA LEU A 18 10.69 5.67 -6.96
C LEU A 18 10.35 5.67 -8.47
N ARG A 19 10.97 4.76 -9.22
CA ARG A 19 10.63 4.51 -10.63
C ARG A 19 9.32 3.73 -10.70
N LEU A 20 8.21 4.45 -10.77
CA LEU A 20 6.90 3.89 -11.08
C LEU A 20 6.86 3.42 -12.53
N ARG A 21 6.21 2.29 -12.77
CA ARG A 21 5.96 1.67 -14.07
C ARG A 21 4.51 1.23 -14.16
N ALA A 22 4.00 1.10 -15.39
CA ALA A 22 2.76 0.37 -15.61
C ALA A 22 2.87 -1.05 -15.04
N GLY A 23 1.82 -1.51 -14.36
CA GLY A 23 1.77 -2.77 -13.65
C GLY A 23 2.16 -2.69 -12.16
N ASP A 24 2.88 -1.64 -11.73
CA ASP A 24 3.23 -1.48 -10.32
C ASP A 24 1.96 -1.35 -9.45
N VAL A 25 1.94 -2.06 -8.32
CA VAL A 25 0.96 -1.80 -7.25
C VAL A 25 1.61 -0.94 -6.20
N VAL A 26 0.95 0.14 -5.84
CA VAL A 26 1.43 1.09 -4.85
C VAL A 26 0.33 1.43 -3.87
N TRP A 27 0.72 1.71 -2.63
CA TRP A 27 -0.11 2.47 -1.73
C TRP A 27 0.02 3.94 -2.06
N ARG A 28 -1.08 4.60 -2.44
CA ARG A 28 -1.19 6.06 -2.56
C ARG A 28 -2.00 6.57 -1.37
N GLY A 29 -1.32 7.13 -0.38
CA GLY A 29 -1.93 7.40 0.92
C GLY A 29 -2.48 6.07 1.48
N VAL A 30 -3.74 6.06 1.92
CA VAL A 30 -4.39 4.88 2.48
C VAL A 30 -5.05 3.96 1.44
N THR A 31 -4.96 4.26 0.15
CA THR A 31 -5.61 3.49 -0.92
C THR A 31 -4.59 2.72 -1.74
N MET A 32 -4.86 1.44 -1.99
CA MET A 32 -4.01 0.59 -2.82
C MET A 32 -4.44 0.75 -4.27
N VAL A 33 -3.49 1.10 -5.12
CA VAL A 33 -3.73 1.37 -6.54
C VAL A 33 -2.76 0.59 -7.41
N GLN A 34 -3.27 0.04 -8.50
CA GLN A 34 -2.46 -0.52 -9.57
C GLN A 34 -2.27 0.54 -10.64
N ILE A 35 -1.02 0.85 -10.98
CA ILE A 35 -0.71 1.77 -12.07
C ILE A 35 -0.99 1.06 -13.38
N LYS A 36 -1.93 1.59 -14.17
CA LYS A 36 -2.27 1.04 -15.49
C LYS A 36 -1.38 1.64 -16.56
N ASN A 37 -1.17 2.95 -16.51
CA ASN A 37 -0.32 3.64 -17.46
C ASN A 37 0.30 4.89 -16.84
N ILE A 38 1.49 5.27 -17.31
CA ILE A 38 2.16 6.51 -16.95
C ILE A 38 2.53 7.24 -18.22
N ASN A 39 1.87 8.36 -18.46
CA ASN A 39 2.24 9.31 -19.50
C ASN A 39 3.12 10.42 -18.88
N ASN A 40 3.73 11.28 -19.70
CA ASN A 40 4.66 12.31 -19.22
C ASN A 40 4.03 13.27 -18.20
N SER A 41 2.73 13.57 -18.32
CA SER A 41 2.00 14.48 -17.43
C SER A 41 1.00 13.80 -16.50
N GLU A 42 0.62 12.54 -16.74
CA GLU A 42 -0.53 11.91 -16.10
C GLU A 42 -0.25 10.46 -15.70
N VAL A 43 -0.89 10.03 -14.62
CA VAL A 43 -0.90 8.64 -14.15
C VAL A 43 -2.33 8.12 -14.23
N MET A 44 -2.53 7.05 -15.00
CA MET A 44 -3.74 6.25 -14.92
C MET A 44 -3.52 5.11 -13.94
N TYR A 45 -4.40 5.00 -12.96
CA TYR A 45 -4.36 3.96 -11.95
C TYR A 45 -5.75 3.40 -11.69
N GLN A 46 -5.81 2.17 -11.21
CA GLN A 46 -7.03 1.53 -10.76
C GLN A 46 -6.94 1.30 -9.26
N GLU A 47 -7.94 1.75 -8.52
CA GLU A 47 -8.08 1.37 -7.12
C GLU A 47 -8.38 -0.12 -7.03
N ILE A 48 -7.53 -0.87 -6.33
CA ILE A 48 -7.68 -2.34 -6.25
C ILE A 48 -8.93 -2.72 -5.45
N ASP A 49 -9.29 -1.89 -4.47
CA ASP A 49 -10.40 -2.15 -3.54
C ASP A 49 -11.77 -2.01 -4.24
N THR A 50 -11.89 -1.05 -5.16
CA THR A 50 -13.16 -0.67 -5.80
C THR A 50 -13.21 -1.03 -7.29
N GLY A 51 -12.05 -1.33 -7.89
CA GLY A 51 -11.90 -1.50 -9.33
C GLY A 51 -12.03 -0.21 -10.14
N ILE A 52 -12.20 0.95 -9.48
CA ILE A 52 -12.41 2.23 -10.14
C ILE A 52 -11.10 2.67 -10.80
N GLU A 53 -11.18 2.94 -12.11
CA GLU A 53 -10.09 3.56 -12.84
C GLU A 53 -10.15 5.08 -12.70
N SER A 54 -8.99 5.70 -12.51
CA SER A 54 -8.86 7.13 -12.33
C SER A 54 -7.61 7.63 -13.02
N LYS A 55 -7.68 8.87 -13.47
CA LYS A 55 -6.61 9.58 -14.16
C LYS A 55 -6.35 10.87 -13.40
N ILE A 56 -5.08 11.11 -13.07
CA ILE A 56 -4.67 12.32 -12.36
C ILE A 56 -3.31 12.80 -12.88
N GLU A 57 -3.02 14.08 -12.72
CA GLU A 57 -1.69 14.61 -13.01
C GLU A 57 -0.62 13.88 -12.20
N ARG A 58 0.52 13.60 -12.83
CA ARG A 58 1.63 12.89 -12.20
C ARG A 58 2.15 13.61 -10.96
N ARG A 59 2.13 14.93 -10.96
CA ARG A 59 2.51 15.76 -9.80
C ARG A 59 1.58 15.50 -8.62
N ASP A 60 0.27 15.45 -8.86
CA ASP A 60 -0.75 15.21 -7.83
C ASP A 60 -0.85 13.74 -7.41
N PHE A 61 -0.45 12.83 -8.30
CA PHE A 61 -0.30 11.43 -7.94
C PHE A 61 0.80 11.27 -6.89
N LEU A 62 1.95 11.91 -7.13
CA LEU A 62 3.15 11.84 -6.28
C LEU A 62 3.13 12.80 -5.08
N SER A 63 2.21 13.76 -5.03
CA SER A 63 2.08 14.69 -3.90
C SER A 63 1.62 13.98 -2.61
N VAL A 64 1.01 12.80 -2.76
CA VAL A 64 0.64 11.90 -1.66
C VAL A 64 1.78 10.91 -1.40
N SER A 65 1.93 10.43 -0.17
CA SER A 65 2.87 9.34 0.14
C SER A 65 2.59 8.13 -0.75
N VAL A 66 3.57 7.74 -1.58
CA VAL A 66 3.49 6.58 -2.47
C VAL A 66 4.52 5.54 -2.03
N VAL A 67 4.08 4.30 -1.79
CA VAL A 67 4.96 3.17 -1.45
C VAL A 67 4.67 2.01 -2.37
N LYS A 68 5.70 1.48 -3.05
CA LYS A 68 5.55 0.27 -3.85
C LYS A 68 5.22 -0.92 -2.94
N VAL A 69 4.20 -1.67 -3.33
CA VAL A 69 3.88 -2.97 -2.75
C VAL A 69 4.66 -4.00 -3.54
N PRO A 70 5.55 -4.78 -2.90
CA PRO A 70 6.12 -5.96 -3.55
C PRO A 70 4.97 -6.96 -3.77
N MET A 71 4.43 -6.95 -4.99
CA MET A 71 3.48 -7.97 -5.44
C MET A 71 4.29 -9.17 -5.93
N PRO A 72 3.95 -10.40 -5.52
CA PRO A 72 4.42 -11.59 -6.22
C PRO A 72 3.85 -11.57 -7.64
N ASP A 73 4.76 -11.38 -8.61
CA ASP A 73 4.78 -11.84 -10.02
C ASP A 73 3.50 -12.17 -10.81
N GLY A 74 2.37 -11.54 -10.51
CA GLY A 74 1.20 -11.54 -11.39
C GLY A 74 0.26 -12.74 -11.27
N THR A 75 0.47 -13.62 -10.30
CA THR A 75 -0.60 -14.53 -9.86
C THR A 75 -1.67 -13.72 -9.12
N PRO A 76 -2.97 -14.01 -9.30
CA PRO A 76 -4.02 -13.47 -8.46
C PRO A 76 -3.76 -13.96 -7.03
N THR A 77 -3.01 -13.17 -6.28
CA THR A 77 -2.71 -13.51 -4.90
C THR A 77 -3.97 -13.36 -4.10
N GLU A 78 -4.35 -14.44 -3.41
CA GLU A 78 -5.41 -14.47 -2.43
C GLU A 78 -5.26 -13.27 -1.49
N LEU A 79 -6.39 -12.71 -1.06
CA LEU A 79 -6.47 -11.56 -0.15
C LEU A 79 -5.46 -11.63 1.01
N LEU A 80 -5.21 -12.85 1.50
CA LEU A 80 -4.25 -13.19 2.53
C LEU A 80 -2.81 -12.80 2.19
N ASP A 81 -2.32 -13.06 0.99
CA ASP A 81 -0.95 -12.75 0.61
C ASP A 81 -0.73 -11.23 0.51
N ARG A 82 -1.74 -10.50 0.01
CA ARG A 82 -1.71 -9.04 -0.02
C ARG A 82 -1.74 -8.45 1.39
N ALA A 83 -2.63 -8.96 2.24
CA ALA A 83 -2.72 -8.54 3.63
C ALA A 83 -1.42 -8.85 4.39
N TRP A 84 -0.82 -10.02 4.16
CA TRP A 84 0.44 -10.42 4.75
C TRP A 84 1.59 -9.50 4.32
N ALA A 85 1.75 -9.24 3.02
CA ALA A 85 2.81 -8.37 2.50
C ALA A 85 2.78 -7.00 3.17
N VAL A 86 1.59 -6.43 3.37
CA VAL A 86 1.43 -5.10 3.97
C VAL A 86 1.64 -5.12 5.49
N LEU A 87 1.07 -6.11 6.18
CA LEU A 87 1.16 -6.19 7.65
C LEU A 87 2.57 -6.59 8.13
N SER A 88 3.30 -7.38 7.34
CA SER A 88 4.68 -7.79 7.64
C SER A 88 5.74 -6.74 7.27
N THR A 89 5.43 -5.74 6.42
CA THR A 89 6.42 -4.73 5.98
C THR A 89 6.78 -3.75 7.10
N LYS A 90 7.91 -3.97 7.78
CA LYS A 90 8.44 -3.08 8.83
C LYS A 90 8.73 -1.65 8.38
N GLY A 91 8.97 -1.44 7.07
CA GLY A 91 9.17 -0.11 6.49
C GLY A 91 7.91 0.77 6.46
N LEU A 92 6.72 0.19 6.69
CA LEU A 92 5.47 0.93 6.75
C LEU A 92 5.15 1.37 8.20
N PRO A 93 4.71 2.63 8.41
CA PRO A 93 4.27 3.09 9.73
C PRO A 93 3.23 2.17 10.36
N ARG A 94 3.26 1.97 11.67
CA ARG A 94 2.32 1.06 12.37
C ARG A 94 0.87 1.42 12.09
N ASN A 95 0.53 2.71 12.18
CA ASN A 95 -0.83 3.22 11.92
C ASN A 95 -1.28 2.91 10.49
N PHE A 96 -0.34 2.93 9.54
CA PHE A 96 -0.59 2.58 8.15
C PHE A 96 -0.95 1.10 8.00
N ARG A 97 -0.08 0.23 8.54
CA ARG A 97 -0.30 -1.22 8.53
C ARG A 97 -1.64 -1.60 9.18
N VAL A 98 -1.96 -0.98 10.32
CA VAL A 98 -3.25 -1.21 11.00
C VAL A 98 -4.44 -0.76 10.15
N THR A 99 -4.32 0.38 9.46
CA THR A 99 -5.39 0.89 8.59
C THR A 99 -5.60 -0.01 7.38
N ALA A 100 -4.52 -0.43 6.72
CA ALA A 100 -4.56 -1.36 5.60
C ALA A 100 -5.12 -2.74 6.02
N GLY A 101 -4.67 -3.29 7.14
CA GLY A 101 -5.21 -4.55 7.67
C GLY A 101 -6.71 -4.49 7.96
N ARG A 102 -7.21 -3.37 8.49
CA ARG A 102 -8.66 -3.17 8.68
C ARG A 102 -9.42 -3.15 7.36
N ARG A 103 -8.83 -2.63 6.28
CA ARG A 103 -9.42 -2.68 4.93
C ARG A 103 -9.46 -4.11 4.40
N PHE A 104 -8.37 -4.86 4.49
CA PHE A 104 -8.35 -6.27 4.09
C PHE A 104 -9.37 -7.11 4.89
N LEU A 105 -9.56 -6.82 6.17
CA LEU A 105 -10.62 -7.45 6.98
C LEU A 105 -12.03 -7.25 6.43
N ARG A 106 -12.32 -6.08 5.84
CA ARG A 106 -13.63 -5.79 5.23
C ARG A 106 -13.82 -6.50 3.90
N GLN A 107 -12.72 -6.78 3.19
CA GLN A 107 -12.72 -7.50 1.92
C GLN A 107 -12.76 -9.01 2.07
N ALA A 108 -12.42 -9.53 3.26
CA ALA A 108 -12.45 -10.95 3.58
C ALA A 108 -13.87 -11.51 3.44
N LYS A 109 -14.00 -12.51 2.54
CA LYS A 109 -15.24 -13.19 2.20
C LYS A 109 -15.41 -14.46 3.04
N THR A 110 -14.31 -15.06 3.50
CA THR A 110 -14.35 -16.26 4.33
C THR A 110 -13.99 -15.96 5.79
N GLN A 111 -14.47 -16.81 6.70
CA GLN A 111 -14.14 -16.72 8.11
C GLN A 111 -12.66 -17.03 8.40
N GLU A 112 -12.05 -17.87 7.55
CA GLU A 112 -10.62 -18.19 7.63
C GLU A 112 -9.76 -16.96 7.29
N GLU A 113 -10.10 -16.25 6.21
CA GLU A 113 -9.44 -15.00 5.82
C GLU A 113 -9.51 -13.97 6.94
N ARG A 114 -10.71 -13.78 7.53
CA ARG A 114 -10.91 -12.85 8.64
C ARG A 114 -10.04 -13.21 9.85
N SER A 115 -10.01 -14.48 10.22
CA SER A 115 -9.25 -14.96 11.39
C SER A 115 -7.75 -14.73 11.21
N LYS A 116 -7.20 -15.06 10.04
CA LYS A 116 -5.77 -14.84 9.71
C LYS A 116 -5.41 -13.35 9.73
N ILE A 117 -6.20 -12.51 9.06
CA ILE A 117 -5.94 -11.06 9.02
C ILE A 117 -6.08 -10.42 10.41
N GLN A 118 -7.04 -10.88 11.24
CA GLN A 118 -7.15 -10.44 12.64
C GLN A 118 -5.91 -10.82 13.46
N GLY A 119 -5.40 -12.04 13.31
CA GLY A 119 -4.17 -12.48 13.97
C GLY A 119 -2.97 -11.59 13.61
N TRP A 120 -2.80 -11.28 12.33
CA TRP A 120 -1.73 -10.39 11.88
C TRP A 120 -1.89 -8.95 12.37
N LEU A 121 -3.12 -8.43 12.34
CA LEU A 121 -3.43 -7.11 12.89
C LEU A 121 -3.15 -7.01 14.38
N TYR A 122 -3.48 -8.06 15.14
CA TYR A 122 -3.19 -8.13 16.57
C TYR A 122 -1.68 -8.10 16.80
N ALA A 123 -0.91 -8.90 16.06
CA ALA A 123 0.55 -8.88 16.14
C ALA A 123 1.13 -7.49 15.85
N VAL A 124 0.69 -6.84 14.77
CA VAL A 124 1.13 -5.47 14.40
C VAL A 124 0.78 -4.44 15.49
N ARG A 125 -0.39 -4.57 16.13
CA ARG A 125 -0.78 -3.67 17.25
C ARG A 125 0.08 -3.87 18.48
N MET A 126 0.48 -5.11 18.75
CA MET A 126 1.32 -5.50 19.87
C MET A 126 2.82 -5.36 19.58
N GLU A 127 3.18 -4.78 18.43
CA GLU A 127 4.58 -4.65 17.94
C GLU A 127 5.32 -5.99 17.85
N ARG A 128 4.56 -7.07 17.67
CA ARG A 128 5.06 -8.41 17.39
C ARG A 128 5.12 -8.64 15.89
N GLU A 129 6.00 -9.52 15.47
CA GLU A 129 6.00 -9.99 14.08
C GLU A 129 4.74 -10.84 13.85
N PRO A 130 3.92 -10.51 12.84
CA PRO A 130 2.85 -11.40 12.42
C PRO A 130 3.47 -12.72 11.95
N LYS A 131 2.79 -13.85 12.16
CA LYS A 131 3.21 -15.20 11.72
C LYS A 131 2.26 -15.70 10.65
N ARG A 132 2.81 -16.33 9.60
CA ARG A 132 2.03 -16.86 8.47
C ARG A 132 1.29 -18.13 8.87
#